data_AF-A0A8D8BPP0-F1
#
_entry.id   AF-A0A8D8BPP0-F1
#
_cell.length_a   1.000
_cell.length_b   1.000
_cell.length_c   1.000
_cell.angle_alpha   90.00
_cell.angle_beta   90.00
_cell.angle_gamma   90.00
#
_symmetry.space_group_name_H-M   'P 1'
#
loop_
_entity.id
_entity.type
_entity.pdbx_description
1 polymer ?
#
loop_
_entity_poly.entity_id
_entity_poly.type
_entity_poly.pdbx_seq_one_letter_code
_entity_poly.pdbx_strand_id
1 'polypeptide(L)'
;MQLGALLLTLLDPFKIIRNYLLKPLAVTGVVLAEEYKRKTDASVQSTKNIILRLIVAVLVGFSILWASIFMYAYFYYSYMPTVSHVKNVYLNYRDCQSEKECHQYPTDTVILTQKQQILMVGQPYRITLNLEMPESEKNGQTGMFTVCAVMYDHASEHSTKSCRLSMLHYRSDLLKMIRTIVLAPLFI
;
A
#
# COMPACT_ATOMS: atom_id res chain seq x y z
N MET A 1 2.67 -37.06 92.32
CA MET A 1 3.72 -36.71 91.33
C MET A 1 3.30 -35.57 90.37
N GLN A 2 2.42 -34.64 90.78
CA GLN A 2 1.98 -33.53 89.91
C GLN A 2 2.31 -32.12 90.44
N LEU A 3 2.72 -31.96 91.71
CA LEU A 3 3.09 -30.65 92.26
C LEU A 3 4.54 -30.21 91.95
N GLY A 4 5.50 -31.15 91.92
CA GLY A 4 6.92 -30.81 91.70
C GLY A 4 7.25 -30.35 90.27
N ALA A 5 6.53 -30.86 89.28
CA ALA A 5 6.69 -30.45 87.88
C ALA A 5 6.11 -29.04 87.62
N LEU A 6 5.06 -28.66 88.36
CA LEU A 6 4.41 -27.35 88.26
C LEU A 6 5.30 -26.21 88.81
N LEU A 7 6.07 -26.50 89.87
CA LEU A 7 7.01 -25.57 90.50
C LEU A 7 8.27 -25.33 89.63
N LEU A 8 8.78 -26.37 88.96
CA LEU A 8 9.88 -26.27 88.00
C LEU A 8 9.48 -25.58 86.69
N THR A 9 8.20 -25.60 86.30
CA THR A 9 7.72 -24.84 85.13
C THR A 9 7.53 -23.35 85.39
N LEU A 10 7.44 -22.94 86.66
CA LEU A 10 7.23 -21.54 87.07
C LEU A 10 8.55 -20.77 87.25
N LEU A 11 9.66 -21.48 87.52
CA LEU A 11 11.01 -20.91 87.70
C LEU A 11 11.87 -20.85 86.42
N ASP A 12 11.34 -21.28 85.27
CA ASP A 12 12.11 -21.39 84.02
C ASP A 12 11.63 -20.33 83.00
N PRO A 13 12.15 -19.08 83.07
CA PRO A 13 11.59 -17.92 82.36
C PRO A 13 11.62 -18.11 80.84
N PHE A 14 12.60 -18.85 80.31
CA PHE A 14 12.75 -19.12 78.88
C PHE A 14 11.65 -20.02 78.32
N LYS A 15 11.12 -20.96 79.10
CA LYS A 15 10.10 -21.92 78.64
C LYS A 15 8.73 -21.25 78.52
N ILE A 16 8.43 -20.32 79.43
CA ILE A 16 7.24 -19.46 79.40
C ILE A 16 7.31 -18.51 78.20
N ILE A 17 8.40 -17.77 78.02
CA ILE A 17 8.58 -16.83 76.89
C ILE A 17 8.49 -17.57 75.53
N ARG A 18 9.11 -18.74 75.41
CA ARG A 18 9.07 -19.52 74.16
C ARG A 18 7.67 -19.98 73.77
N ASN A 19 6.89 -20.46 74.73
CA ASN A 19 5.57 -21.02 74.43
C ASN A 19 4.46 -19.95 74.37
N TYR A 20 4.51 -18.91 75.19
CA TYR A 20 3.46 -17.87 75.24
C TYR A 20 3.72 -16.66 74.35
N LEU A 21 4.97 -16.38 73.96
CA LEU A 21 5.32 -15.20 73.16
C LEU A 21 5.87 -15.59 71.78
N LEU A 22 6.94 -16.39 71.71
CA LEU A 22 7.63 -16.70 70.44
C LEU A 22 6.80 -17.57 69.49
N LYS A 23 6.17 -18.64 69.98
CA LYS A 23 5.33 -19.52 69.17
C LYS A 23 4.13 -18.80 68.54
N PRO A 24 3.29 -18.06 69.29
CA PRO A 24 2.15 -17.37 68.67
C PRO A 24 2.61 -16.29 67.69
N LEU A 25 3.71 -15.57 67.95
CA LEU A 25 4.29 -14.59 67.02
C LEU A 25 4.80 -15.23 65.71
N ALA A 26 5.41 -16.42 65.80
CA ALA A 26 5.87 -17.13 64.61
C ALA A 26 4.70 -17.60 63.75
N VAL A 27 3.65 -18.13 64.37
CA VAL A 27 2.46 -18.62 63.64
C VAL A 27 1.68 -17.44 63.04
N THR A 28 1.49 -16.34 63.77
CA THR A 28 0.83 -15.14 63.24
C THR A 28 1.65 -14.50 62.11
N GLY A 29 2.99 -14.49 62.23
CA GLY A 29 3.89 -14.05 61.16
C GLY A 29 3.77 -14.89 59.88
N VAL A 30 3.68 -16.21 60.00
CA VAL A 30 3.49 -17.12 58.86
C VAL A 30 2.12 -16.93 58.21
N VAL A 31 1.06 -16.81 59.01
CA VAL A 31 -0.31 -16.58 58.49
C VAL A 31 -0.40 -15.24 57.76
N LEU A 32 0.21 -14.17 58.29
CA LEU A 32 0.25 -12.87 57.62
C LEU A 32 1.04 -12.93 56.31
N ALA A 33 2.16 -13.66 56.28
CA ALA A 33 2.95 -13.85 55.07
C ALA A 33 2.17 -14.63 53.99
N GLU A 34 1.44 -15.68 54.38
CA GLU A 34 0.58 -16.44 53.47
C GLU A 34 -0.60 -15.62 52.95
N GLU A 35 -1.21 -14.79 53.79
CA GLU A 35 -2.31 -13.90 53.39
C GLU A 35 -1.82 -12.81 52.42
N TYR A 36 -0.64 -12.24 52.67
CA TYR A 36 0.00 -11.27 51.79
C TYR A 36 0.33 -11.89 50.43
N LYS A 37 0.85 -13.12 50.43
CA LYS A 37 1.13 -13.87 49.21
C LYS A 37 -0.14 -14.16 48.42
N ARG A 38 -1.22 -14.60 49.09
CA ARG A 38 -2.53 -14.82 48.46
C ARG A 38 -3.14 -13.55 47.86
N LYS A 39 -3.09 -12.42 48.57
CA LYS A 39 -3.59 -11.13 48.04
C LYS A 39 -2.78 -10.70 46.81
N THR A 40 -1.47 -10.89 46.86
CA THR A 40 -0.58 -10.60 45.72
C THR A 40 -0.90 -11.50 44.53
N ASP A 41 -0.98 -12.81 44.72
CA ASP A 41 -1.28 -13.77 43.65
C ASP A 41 -2.67 -13.55 43.05
N ALA A 42 -3.69 -13.28 43.87
CA ALA A 42 -5.04 -12.98 43.42
C ALA A 42 -5.12 -11.65 42.64
N SER A 43 -4.42 -10.62 43.11
CA SER A 43 -4.33 -9.33 42.40
C SER A 43 -3.62 -9.50 41.05
N VAL A 44 -2.48 -10.19 41.03
CA VAL A 44 -1.71 -10.46 39.81
C VAL A 44 -2.52 -11.29 38.80
N GLN A 45 -3.25 -12.31 39.24
CA GLN A 45 -4.10 -13.11 38.34
C GLN A 45 -5.25 -12.29 37.76
N SER A 46 -5.90 -11.44 38.55
CA SER A 46 -6.97 -10.57 38.08
C SER A 46 -6.48 -9.56 37.03
N THR A 47 -5.35 -8.90 37.30
CA THR A 47 -4.72 -7.95 36.37
C THR A 47 -4.28 -8.63 35.08
N LYS A 48 -3.67 -9.83 35.16
CA LYS A 48 -3.29 -10.62 33.97
C LYS A 48 -4.51 -10.94 33.09
N ASN A 49 -5.61 -11.37 33.69
CA ASN A 49 -6.82 -11.72 32.94
C ASN A 49 -7.45 -10.50 32.24
N ILE A 50 -7.45 -9.33 32.88
CA ILE A 50 -7.96 -8.09 32.29
C ILE A 50 -7.08 -7.65 31.10
N ILE A 51 -5.76 -7.66 31.28
CA ILE A 51 -4.81 -7.29 30.22
C ILE A 51 -4.91 -8.26 29.04
N LEU A 52 -4.94 -9.57 29.29
CA LEU A 52 -5.09 -10.57 28.23
C LEU A 52 -6.39 -10.39 27.45
N ARG A 53 -7.51 -10.14 28.14
CA ARG A 53 -8.80 -9.86 27.47
C ARG A 53 -8.74 -8.60 26.61
N LEU A 54 -8.08 -7.55 27.08
CA LEU A 54 -7.90 -6.30 26.33
C LEU A 54 -7.01 -6.50 25.10
N ILE A 55 -5.89 -7.22 25.25
CA ILE A 55 -5.01 -7.58 24.13
C ILE A 55 -5.76 -8.40 23.09
N VAL A 56 -6.53 -9.42 23.52
CA VAL A 56 -7.35 -10.23 22.61
C VAL A 56 -8.38 -9.37 21.88
N ALA A 57 -9.07 -8.46 22.58
CA ALA A 57 -10.04 -7.56 21.96
C ALA A 57 -9.40 -6.64 20.91
N VAL A 58 -8.23 -6.07 21.21
CA VAL A 58 -7.47 -5.22 20.27
C VAL A 58 -6.99 -6.04 19.06
N LEU A 59 -6.47 -7.25 19.30
CA LEU A 59 -5.99 -8.13 18.24
C LEU A 59 -7.12 -8.60 17.30
N VAL A 60 -8.28 -8.91 17.86
CA VAL A 60 -9.49 -9.24 17.08
C VAL A 60 -9.93 -8.02 16.26
N GLY A 61 -10.01 -6.83 16.87
CA GLY A 61 -10.36 -5.60 16.15
C GLY A 61 -9.39 -5.30 15.00
N PHE A 62 -8.08 -5.43 15.26
CA PHE A 62 -7.05 -5.25 14.25
C PHE A 62 -7.18 -6.27 13.12
N SER A 63 -7.46 -7.54 13.44
CA SER A 63 -7.65 -8.60 12.45
C SER A 63 -8.87 -8.34 11.55
N ILE A 64 -9.98 -7.85 12.13
CA ILE A 64 -11.18 -7.47 11.37
C ILE A 64 -10.88 -6.30 10.43
N LEU A 65 -10.15 -5.28 10.90
CA LEU A 65 -9.76 -4.13 10.08
C LEU A 65 -8.86 -4.56 8.90
N TRP A 66 -7.86 -5.40 9.16
CA TRP A 66 -7.01 -5.92 8.09
C TRP A 66 -7.78 -6.80 7.11
N ALA A 67 -8.64 -7.69 7.59
CA ALA A 67 -9.48 -8.51 6.74
C ALA A 67 -10.36 -7.64 5.81
N SER A 68 -10.93 -6.54 6.34
CA SER A 68 -11.69 -5.58 5.54
C SER A 68 -10.85 -4.92 4.45
N ILE A 69 -9.66 -4.42 4.79
CA ILE A 69 -8.75 -3.78 3.83
C ILE A 69 -8.32 -4.75 2.73
N PHE A 70 -7.92 -5.98 3.11
CA PHE A 70 -7.51 -7.00 2.15
C PHE A 70 -8.66 -7.44 1.25
N MET A 71 -9.86 -7.63 1.81
CA MET A 71 -11.05 -7.99 1.04
C MET A 71 -11.40 -6.88 0.04
N TYR A 72 -11.37 -5.61 0.46
CA TYR A 72 -11.57 -4.47 -0.43
C TYR A 72 -10.53 -4.45 -1.56
N ALA A 73 -9.25 -4.58 -1.23
CA ALA A 73 -8.18 -4.60 -2.23
C ALA A 73 -8.36 -5.76 -3.22
N TYR A 74 -8.70 -6.96 -2.72
CA TYR A 74 -8.97 -8.13 -3.56
C TYR A 74 -10.12 -7.87 -4.54
N PHE A 75 -11.25 -7.36 -4.05
CA PHE A 75 -12.37 -7.02 -4.93
C PHE A 75 -12.02 -5.95 -5.94
N TYR A 76 -11.30 -4.90 -5.50
CA TYR A 76 -10.89 -3.82 -6.39
C TYR A 76 -10.04 -4.36 -7.54
N TYR A 77 -8.98 -5.12 -7.25
CA TYR A 77 -8.08 -5.62 -8.29
C TYR A 77 -8.64 -6.79 -9.10
N SER A 78 -9.56 -7.59 -8.54
CA SER A 78 -10.16 -8.72 -9.26
C SER A 78 -11.27 -8.29 -10.22
N TYR A 79 -11.98 -7.20 -9.92
CA TYR A 79 -13.19 -6.83 -10.67
C TYR A 79 -13.10 -5.47 -11.36
N MET A 80 -12.34 -4.49 -10.88
CA MET A 80 -12.21 -3.22 -11.61
C MET A 80 -11.34 -3.44 -12.85
N PRO A 81 -11.91 -3.31 -14.06
CA PRO A 81 -11.11 -3.38 -15.27
C PRO A 81 -10.20 -2.15 -15.35
N THR A 82 -9.07 -2.30 -16.04
CA THR A 82 -8.20 -1.17 -16.34
C THR A 82 -8.95 -0.13 -17.16
N VAL A 83 -9.07 1.10 -16.63
CA VAL A 83 -9.83 2.20 -17.24
C VAL A 83 -9.27 2.71 -18.57
N SER A 84 -8.03 2.33 -18.90
CA SER A 84 -7.34 2.77 -20.10
C SER A 84 -6.42 1.69 -20.63
N HIS A 85 -6.46 1.48 -21.94
CA HIS A 85 -5.57 0.56 -22.63
C HIS A 85 -4.54 1.35 -23.42
N VAL A 86 -3.26 1.03 -23.21
CA VAL A 86 -2.15 1.69 -23.89
C VAL A 86 -1.55 0.72 -24.90
N LYS A 87 -1.35 1.20 -26.13
CA LYS A 87 -0.65 0.48 -27.19
C LYS A 87 0.40 1.42 -27.79
N ASN A 88 1.57 0.85 -28.03
CA ASN A 88 2.67 1.58 -28.64
C ASN A 88 2.41 1.73 -30.14
N VAL A 89 2.83 2.87 -30.68
CA VAL A 89 2.76 3.21 -32.10
C VAL A 89 4.20 3.28 -32.62
N TYR A 90 4.50 2.53 -33.67
CA TYR A 90 5.80 2.49 -34.32
C TYR A 90 5.69 3.14 -35.69
N LEU A 91 5.83 4.47 -35.69
CA LEU A 91 5.76 5.29 -36.89
C LEU A 91 6.90 4.95 -37.85
N ASN A 92 6.56 4.42 -39.02
CA ASN A 92 7.51 4.09 -40.06
C ASN A 92 7.16 4.83 -41.37
N TYR A 93 8.19 5.20 -42.12
CA TYR A 93 8.01 5.51 -43.53
C TYR A 93 7.88 4.18 -44.25
N ARG A 94 6.75 3.94 -44.94
CA ARG A 94 6.61 2.70 -45.70
C ARG A 94 7.65 2.68 -46.81
N ASP A 95 8.35 1.56 -46.98
CA ASP A 95 9.18 1.32 -48.16
C ASP A 95 8.26 1.25 -49.38
N CYS A 96 8.21 2.34 -50.14
CA CYS A 96 7.36 2.41 -51.31
C CYS A 96 8.03 1.64 -52.46
N GLN A 97 7.29 0.71 -53.08
CA GLN A 97 7.75 0.09 -54.33
C GLN A 97 7.63 1.03 -55.54
N SER A 98 6.87 2.12 -55.43
CA SER A 98 6.62 3.09 -56.51
C SER A 98 6.48 4.52 -55.96
N GLU A 99 7.07 5.51 -56.64
CA GLU A 99 7.04 6.93 -56.24
C GLU A 99 5.62 7.48 -56.09
N LYS A 100 4.64 6.93 -56.82
CA LYS A 100 3.24 7.37 -56.78
C LYS A 100 2.49 6.95 -55.50
N GLU A 101 2.98 5.94 -54.80
CA GLU A 101 2.36 5.41 -53.57
C GLU A 101 3.06 5.90 -52.30
N CYS A 102 4.16 6.65 -52.45
CA CYS A 102 4.92 7.16 -51.32
C CYS A 102 4.16 8.23 -50.54
N HIS A 103 3.75 7.86 -49.33
CA HIS A 103 3.23 8.81 -48.37
C HIS A 103 4.40 9.57 -47.75
N GLN A 104 4.40 10.89 -47.89
CA GLN A 104 5.46 11.78 -47.37
C GLN A 104 5.43 11.93 -45.84
N TYR A 105 4.59 11.17 -45.15
CA TYR A 105 4.39 11.24 -43.71
C TYR A 105 4.52 9.85 -43.10
N PRO A 106 5.06 9.75 -41.86
CA PRO A 106 5.18 8.48 -41.18
C PRO A 106 3.79 7.93 -40.83
N THR A 107 3.61 6.62 -41.00
CA THR A 107 2.34 5.94 -40.73
C THR A 107 2.58 4.66 -39.95
N ASP A 108 1.59 4.26 -39.16
CA ASP A 108 1.57 2.97 -38.49
C ASP A 108 0.14 2.43 -38.42
N THR A 109 -0.01 1.12 -38.29
CA THR A 109 -1.31 0.44 -38.15
C THR A 109 -1.30 -0.39 -36.87
N VAL A 110 -2.04 0.07 -35.87
CA VAL A 110 -2.13 -0.58 -34.56
C VAL A 110 -3.37 -1.45 -34.48
N ILE A 111 -3.18 -2.72 -34.11
CA ILE A 111 -4.28 -3.66 -33.90
C ILE A 111 -4.76 -3.55 -32.44
N LEU A 112 -6.01 -3.12 -32.26
CA LEU A 112 -6.60 -2.89 -30.93
C LEU A 112 -7.24 -4.16 -30.33
N THR A 113 -7.70 -5.12 -31.16
CA THR A 113 -8.59 -6.22 -30.74
C THR A 113 -8.12 -7.59 -31.25
N GLN A 114 -6.84 -7.95 -31.05
CA GLN A 114 -6.30 -9.20 -31.62
C GLN A 114 -6.60 -10.48 -30.80
N LYS A 115 -6.60 -10.40 -29.46
CA LYS A 115 -6.77 -11.57 -28.56
C LYS A 115 -7.81 -11.36 -27.46
N GLN A 116 -8.06 -10.10 -27.11
CA GLN A 116 -9.08 -9.70 -26.15
C GLN A 116 -9.91 -8.63 -26.86
N GLN A 117 -11.22 -8.72 -26.77
CA GLN A 117 -12.11 -7.70 -27.29
C GLN A 117 -12.06 -6.50 -26.33
N ILE A 118 -11.04 -5.65 -26.52
CA ILE A 118 -10.76 -4.49 -25.67
C ILE A 118 -11.86 -3.43 -25.80
N LEU A 119 -12.51 -3.36 -26.97
CA LEU A 119 -13.54 -2.39 -27.27
C LEU A 119 -14.92 -3.08 -27.28
N MET A 120 -15.75 -2.74 -26.29
CA MET A 120 -17.13 -3.20 -26.18
C MET A 120 -18.06 -2.32 -27.02
N VAL A 121 -19.04 -2.94 -27.68
CA VAL A 121 -20.04 -2.22 -28.48
C VAL A 121 -20.97 -1.43 -27.56
N GLY A 122 -21.30 -0.20 -27.94
CA GLY A 122 -22.24 0.66 -27.21
C GLY A 122 -21.62 1.60 -26.17
N GLN A 123 -20.30 1.53 -25.96
CA GLN A 123 -19.59 2.45 -25.08
C GLN A 123 -18.82 3.52 -25.89
N PRO A 124 -18.91 4.81 -25.53
CA PRO A 124 -18.11 5.84 -26.17
C PRO A 124 -16.66 5.76 -25.67
N TYR A 125 -15.70 5.68 -26.61
CA TYR A 125 -14.27 5.67 -26.30
C TYR A 125 -13.60 6.99 -26.69
N ARG A 126 -12.65 7.43 -25.86
CA ARG A 126 -11.75 8.54 -26.17
C ARG A 126 -10.37 7.99 -26.53
N ILE A 127 -9.95 8.23 -27.77
CA ILE A 127 -8.62 7.86 -28.25
C ILE A 127 -7.69 9.06 -28.12
N THR A 128 -6.54 8.86 -27.49
CA THR A 128 -5.52 9.89 -27.33
C THR A 128 -4.19 9.35 -27.87
N LEU A 129 -3.61 10.07 -28.83
CA LEU A 129 -2.26 9.79 -29.31
C LEU A 129 -1.29 10.68 -28.52
N ASN A 130 -0.36 10.05 -27.80
CA ASN A 130 0.78 10.74 -27.21
C ASN A 130 1.97 10.64 -28.17
N LEU A 131 2.35 11.76 -28.79
CA LEU A 131 3.48 11.83 -29.72
C LEU A 131 4.64 12.55 -29.04
N GLU A 132 5.72 11.82 -28.80
CA GLU A 132 6.94 12.38 -28.24
C GLU A 132 7.86 12.89 -29.35
N MET A 133 8.27 14.15 -29.24
CA MET A 133 9.17 14.79 -30.20
C MET A 133 10.27 15.57 -29.47
N PRO A 134 11.52 15.53 -29.96
CA PRO A 134 12.59 16.32 -29.39
C PRO A 134 12.43 17.81 -29.70
N GLU A 135 12.85 18.67 -28.77
CA GLU A 135 12.88 20.12 -28.90
C GLU A 135 14.06 20.60 -29.79
N SER A 136 14.07 20.18 -31.06
CA SER A 136 15.04 20.67 -32.05
C SER A 136 14.58 21.98 -32.70
N GLU A 137 15.50 22.79 -33.22
CA GLU A 137 15.15 24.00 -33.99
C GLU A 137 14.24 23.65 -35.19
N LYS A 138 14.54 22.53 -35.86
CA LYS A 138 13.74 22.06 -36.99
C LYS A 138 12.30 21.73 -36.59
N ASN A 139 12.11 21.03 -35.46
CA ASN A 139 10.79 20.66 -34.96
C ASN A 139 10.02 21.87 -34.40
N GLY A 140 10.74 22.83 -33.80
CA GLY A 140 10.15 24.09 -33.33
C GLY A 140 9.65 24.98 -34.48
N GLN A 141 10.35 24.98 -35.61
CA GLN A 141 9.97 25.74 -36.81
C GLN A 141 8.84 25.09 -37.62
N THR A 142 8.55 23.80 -37.42
CA THR A 142 7.41 23.12 -38.07
C THR A 142 6.07 23.79 -37.76
N GLY A 143 5.95 24.44 -36.59
CA GLY A 143 4.72 25.10 -36.18
C GLY A 143 3.58 24.11 -35.95
N MET A 144 2.41 24.41 -36.52
CA MET A 144 1.21 23.57 -36.40
C MET A 144 1.23 22.46 -37.46
N PHE A 145 1.06 21.21 -37.03
CA PHE A 145 0.97 20.05 -37.90
C PHE A 145 -0.32 19.27 -37.65
N THR A 146 -0.80 18.56 -38.67
CA THR A 146 -2.02 17.78 -38.58
C THR A 146 -1.69 16.32 -38.30
N VAL A 147 -2.38 15.74 -37.33
CA VAL A 147 -2.36 14.31 -37.04
C VAL A 147 -3.72 13.72 -37.42
N CYS A 148 -3.71 12.69 -38.26
CA CYS A 148 -4.92 11.97 -38.66
C CYS A 148 -4.88 10.54 -38.13
N ALA A 149 -6.00 10.10 -37.54
CA ALA A 149 -6.24 8.72 -37.18
C ALA A 149 -7.39 8.18 -38.05
N VAL A 150 -7.21 6.96 -38.57
CA VAL A 150 -8.24 6.22 -39.30
C VAL A 150 -8.51 4.94 -38.52
N MET A 151 -9.77 4.73 -38.16
CA MET A 151 -10.22 3.49 -37.54
C MET A 151 -10.85 2.62 -38.61
N TYR A 152 -10.36 1.39 -38.74
CA TYR A 152 -10.91 0.38 -39.62
C TYR A 152 -11.71 -0.64 -38.79
N ASP A 153 -12.85 -1.04 -39.31
CA ASP A 153 -13.58 -2.20 -38.79
C ASP A 153 -12.85 -3.52 -39.13
N HIS A 154 -13.22 -4.63 -38.48
CA HIS A 154 -12.64 -5.96 -38.69
C HIS A 154 -12.71 -6.41 -40.16
N ALA A 155 -13.79 -6.06 -40.87
CA ALA A 155 -13.95 -6.35 -42.30
C ALA A 155 -13.28 -5.30 -43.21
N SER A 156 -12.67 -4.25 -42.66
CA SER A 156 -12.09 -3.08 -43.36
C SER A 156 -13.05 -2.34 -44.31
N GLU A 157 -14.35 -2.64 -44.23
CA GLU A 157 -15.37 -2.09 -45.13
C GLU A 157 -15.74 -0.66 -44.78
N HIS A 158 -15.82 -0.36 -43.47
CA HIS A 158 -16.14 0.96 -42.96
C HIS A 158 -14.90 1.53 -42.27
N SER A 159 -14.54 2.76 -42.66
CA SER A 159 -13.46 3.51 -42.02
C SER A 159 -13.94 4.87 -41.57
N THR A 160 -13.62 5.21 -40.32
CA THR A 160 -13.86 6.56 -39.79
C THR A 160 -12.53 7.28 -39.66
N LYS A 161 -12.42 8.46 -40.28
CA LYS A 161 -11.23 9.31 -40.24
C LYS A 161 -11.47 10.51 -39.33
N SER A 162 -10.52 10.79 -38.46
CA SER A 162 -10.50 11.99 -37.62
C SER A 162 -9.13 12.64 -37.70
N CYS A 163 -9.09 13.94 -38.00
CA CYS A 163 -7.85 14.72 -38.07
C CYS A 163 -7.91 15.85 -37.05
N ARG A 164 -6.79 16.05 -36.33
CA ARG A 164 -6.63 17.10 -35.33
C ARG A 164 -5.34 17.86 -35.59
N LEU A 165 -5.39 19.17 -35.39
CA LEU A 165 -4.23 20.03 -35.43
C LEU A 165 -3.50 19.93 -34.08
N SER A 166 -2.18 19.83 -34.12
CA SER A 166 -1.30 19.78 -32.96
C SER A 166 -0.10 20.69 -33.19
N MET A 167 0.57 21.08 -32.11
CA MET A 167 1.75 21.93 -32.16
C MET A 167 2.70 21.53 -31.02
N LEU A 168 4.01 21.59 -31.29
CA LEU A 168 5.00 21.42 -30.23
C LEU A 168 4.87 22.58 -29.23
N HIS A 169 4.96 22.27 -27.93
CA HIS A 169 4.86 23.31 -26.91
C HIS A 169 5.99 24.33 -27.06
N TYR A 170 5.63 25.59 -27.36
CA TYR A 170 6.60 26.65 -27.59
C TYR A 170 7.31 27.06 -26.28
N ARG A 171 8.62 27.28 -26.39
CA ARG A 171 9.45 27.88 -25.34
C ARG A 171 10.38 28.91 -25.95
N SER A 172 10.56 30.03 -25.25
CA SER A 172 11.51 31.07 -25.67
C SER A 172 12.96 30.60 -25.51
N ASP A 173 13.87 31.18 -26.28
CA ASP A 173 15.28 30.77 -26.26
C ASP A 173 15.96 31.09 -24.92
N LEU A 174 15.55 32.18 -24.27
CA LEU A 174 15.98 32.50 -22.90
C LEU A 174 15.53 31.41 -21.91
N LEU A 175 14.29 30.94 -22.00
CA LEU A 175 13.79 29.87 -21.13
C LEU A 175 14.52 28.54 -21.40
N LYS A 176 14.79 28.22 -22.67
CA LYS A 176 15.60 27.05 -23.04
C LYS A 176 16.99 27.15 -22.42
N MET A 177 17.66 28.30 -22.52
CA MET A 177 18.98 28.53 -21.94
C MET A 177 18.98 28.36 -20.42
N ILE A 178 18.05 29.01 -19.70
CA ILE A 178 17.94 28.87 -18.25
C ILE A 178 17.70 27.41 -17.86
N ARG A 179 16.78 26.72 -18.55
CA ARG A 179 16.48 25.31 -18.30
C ARG A 179 17.71 24.43 -18.49
N THR A 180 18.46 24.63 -19.58
CA THR A 180 19.69 23.88 -19.85
C THR A 180 20.77 24.13 -18.80
N ILE A 181 20.95 25.37 -18.34
CA ILE A 181 21.94 25.70 -17.29
C ILE A 181 21.52 25.10 -15.94
N VAL A 182 20.27 25.31 -15.53
CA VAL A 182 19.76 24.85 -14.22
C VAL A 182 19.70 23.32 -14.14
N LEU A 183 19.30 22.66 -15.23
CA LEU A 183 19.18 21.19 -15.29
C LEU A 183 20.41 20.51 -15.93
N ALA A 184 21.51 21.24 -16.15
CA ALA A 184 22.76 20.69 -16.67
C ALA A 184 23.23 19.39 -15.97
N PRO A 185 23.24 19.28 -14.62
CA PRO A 185 23.68 18.06 -13.95
C PRO A 185 22.72 16.87 -14.10
N LEU A 186 21.51 17.07 -14.63
CA LEU A 186 20.56 15.99 -14.92
C LEU A 186 20.61 15.56 -16.39
N PHE A 187 21.18 16.37 -17.27
CA PHE A 187 21.32 16.08 -18.70
C PHE A 187 22.68 15.48 -19.07
N ILE A 188 23.66 15.61 -18.19
CA ILE A 188 25.01 15.02 -18.26
C ILE A 188 25.06 13.80 -17.35
#